data_AF-A0A1M7NFA4-F1
#
_entry.id   AF-A0A1M7NFA4-F1
#
_cell.length_a   1.000
_cell.length_b   1.000
_cell.length_c   1.000
_cell.angle_alpha   90.00
_cell.angle_beta   90.00
_cell.angle_gamma   90.00
#
_symmetry.space_group_name_H-M   'P 1'
#
loop_
_entity.id
_entity.type
_entity.pdbx_description
1 polymer ?
#
loop_
_entity_poly.entity_id
_entity_poly.type
_entity_poly.pdbx_seq_one_letter_code
_entity_poly.pdbx_strand_id
1 'polypeptide(L)'
;MNLLRFFRNLTLLLFILQFSTAFSQEVLVKNQDYWFYYDKGYLESDWTNLKDLTNWQKGLTPIGYGDKKLTTRISYGGDKEKKHITKYFKKNIVIDDDYIAYEFKLRRDDGAVIYVNGKELFRDNMPKITIGKTTLASSTIKGAEEKKYHQFFFENNIFVKGKNTISISIHQAYEHSSDCIFSLELIGHKNPEILSFVLENKERTNNELSNKIEILNSKLEHDKIVIQKESLESTNYNLKIIVLLIIVIFILGIFGYYFTLLSFKKTNKEKNKKIASLKNKNNNRDKKIMMLTTNLLHNKQYFKEIKADIKGLKTEDKKTVKTIINQIDSVLERDEDWKTLTEHFNALHNNFYDKLIEKHPNITETELRHCMFIKLHMQTKEIARIFMIDPRSVQTARYRIKKKLNLEESENLRDYLLNLD
;
A
#
# COMPACT_ATOMS: atom_id res chain seq x y z
N MET A 1 84.80 -64.00 30.17
CA MET A 1 83.42 -64.16 30.68
C MET A 1 82.54 -62.90 30.55
N ASN A 2 83.11 -61.68 30.49
CA ASN A 2 82.32 -60.43 30.46
C ASN A 2 81.76 -60.02 29.08
N LEU A 3 82.46 -60.34 27.98
CA LEU A 3 82.00 -59.97 26.63
C LEU A 3 80.71 -60.70 26.21
N LEU A 4 80.61 -62.00 26.51
CA LEU A 4 79.40 -62.80 26.24
C LEU A 4 78.18 -62.31 27.02
N ARG A 5 78.39 -61.81 28.25
CA ARG A 5 77.33 -61.25 29.11
C ARG A 5 76.81 -59.92 28.58
N PHE A 6 77.70 -59.09 28.03
CA PHE A 6 77.34 -57.82 27.41
C PHE A 6 76.51 -58.01 26.13
N PHE A 7 76.95 -58.89 25.21
CA PHE A 7 76.17 -59.20 24.01
C PHE A 7 74.82 -59.83 24.31
N ARG A 8 74.74 -60.71 25.32
CA ARG A 8 73.47 -61.29 25.79
C ARG A 8 72.51 -60.25 26.36
N ASN A 9 73.02 -59.27 27.10
CA ASN A 9 72.20 -58.20 27.66
C ASN A 9 71.76 -57.19 26.58
N LEU A 10 72.60 -56.95 25.58
CA LEU A 10 72.27 -56.09 24.44
C LEU A 10 71.21 -56.72 23.53
N THR A 11 71.30 -58.03 23.27
CA THR A 11 70.25 -58.75 22.54
C THR A 11 68.96 -58.83 23.34
N LEU A 12 69.00 -59.03 24.66
CA LEU A 12 67.82 -58.93 25.53
C LEU A 12 67.19 -57.54 25.51
N LEU A 13 67.99 -56.46 25.55
CA LEU A 13 67.49 -55.08 25.49
C LEU A 13 66.86 -54.76 24.13
N LEU A 14 67.50 -55.20 23.03
CA LEU A 14 66.95 -55.09 21.67
C LEU A 14 65.67 -55.93 21.51
N PHE A 15 65.60 -57.10 22.12
CA PHE A 15 64.40 -57.93 22.15
C PHE A 15 63.29 -57.25 22.97
N ILE A 16 63.60 -56.68 24.14
CA ILE A 16 62.63 -55.95 24.98
C ILE A 16 62.13 -54.67 24.27
N LEU A 17 62.98 -53.94 23.55
CA LEU A 17 62.62 -52.77 22.74
C LEU A 17 61.79 -53.13 21.50
N GLN A 18 62.01 -54.30 20.90
CA GLN A 18 61.13 -54.83 19.84
C GLN A 18 59.80 -55.36 20.39
N PHE A 19 59.77 -55.84 21.64
CA PHE A 19 58.54 -56.26 22.30
C PHE A 19 57.67 -55.08 22.75
N SER A 20 58.25 -53.98 23.23
CA SER A 20 57.46 -52.83 23.70
C SER A 20 56.73 -52.07 22.58
N THR A 21 57.24 -52.07 21.35
CA THR A 21 56.55 -51.50 20.19
C THR A 21 55.41 -52.39 19.69
N ALA A 22 55.52 -53.72 19.85
CA ALA A 22 54.50 -54.68 19.44
C ALA A 22 53.23 -54.66 20.31
N PHE A 23 53.29 -54.12 21.54
CA PHE A 23 52.11 -54.02 22.44
C PHE A 23 51.33 -52.71 22.35
N SER A 24 51.75 -51.80 21.46
CA SER A 24 51.15 -50.46 21.35
C SER A 24 50.01 -50.37 20.32
N GLN A 25 49.90 -51.36 19.45
CA GLN A 25 48.88 -51.45 18.41
C GLN A 25 48.42 -52.90 18.27
N GLU A 26 47.13 -53.10 18.06
CA GLU A 26 46.54 -54.42 17.84
C GLU A 26 45.70 -54.43 16.57
N VAL A 27 45.94 -55.40 15.69
CA VAL A 27 45.16 -55.56 14.46
C VAL A 27 43.88 -56.33 14.78
N LEU A 28 42.77 -55.60 14.89
CA LEU A 28 41.44 -56.13 15.22
C LEU A 28 40.73 -56.73 14.00
N VAL A 29 41.04 -56.21 12.82
CA VAL A 29 40.64 -56.76 11.53
C VAL A 29 41.83 -56.69 10.60
N LYS A 30 42.26 -57.83 10.07
CA LYS A 30 43.38 -57.92 9.13
C LYS A 30 42.89 -57.99 7.68
N ASN A 31 43.76 -57.66 6.73
CA ASN A 31 43.54 -58.06 5.34
C ASN A 31 43.51 -59.60 5.24
N GLN A 32 42.69 -60.13 4.32
CA GLN A 32 42.37 -61.56 4.24
C GLN A 32 41.68 -62.10 5.49
N ASP A 33 40.82 -61.30 6.09
CA ASP A 33 39.91 -61.74 7.13
C ASP A 33 38.51 -61.98 6.55
N TYR A 34 37.70 -62.78 7.23
CA TYR A 34 36.35 -63.09 6.80
C TYR A 34 35.42 -61.90 7.00
N TRP A 35 34.64 -61.63 5.96
CA TRP A 35 33.53 -60.69 5.95
C TRP A 35 32.27 -61.40 5.46
N PHE A 36 31.15 -61.06 6.06
CA PHE A 36 29.86 -61.38 5.47
C PHE A 36 29.61 -60.42 4.30
N TYR A 37 29.19 -60.94 3.15
CA TYR A 37 28.79 -60.14 2.01
C TYR A 37 27.40 -60.55 1.51
N TYR A 38 26.67 -59.58 0.96
CA TYR A 38 25.37 -59.80 0.36
C TYR A 38 25.47 -59.69 -1.17
N ASP A 39 25.17 -60.78 -1.87
CA ASP A 39 25.33 -60.89 -3.32
C ASP A 39 24.02 -61.19 -4.07
N LYS A 40 22.87 -60.89 -3.44
CA LYS A 40 21.53 -61.10 -4.01
C LYS A 40 20.87 -59.78 -4.48
N GLY A 41 21.66 -58.74 -4.74
CA GLY A 41 21.16 -57.42 -5.17
C GLY A 41 21.16 -56.39 -4.06
N TYR A 42 20.10 -55.57 -4.00
CA TYR A 42 20.03 -54.44 -3.08
C TYR A 42 19.36 -54.79 -1.75
N LEU A 43 19.79 -54.11 -0.70
CA LEU A 43 19.13 -54.12 0.61
C LEU A 43 18.37 -52.80 0.83
N GLU A 44 17.36 -52.84 1.69
CA GLU A 44 16.63 -51.65 2.13
C GLU A 44 17.46 -50.76 3.06
N SER A 45 17.02 -49.53 3.31
CA SER A 45 17.82 -48.50 3.99
C SER A 45 18.21 -48.83 5.45
N ASP A 46 17.49 -49.73 6.11
CA ASP A 46 17.72 -50.14 7.50
C ASP A 46 18.67 -51.34 7.64
N TRP A 47 19.26 -51.80 6.54
CA TRP A 47 20.06 -53.02 6.48
C TRP A 47 21.23 -53.05 7.48
N THR A 48 21.76 -51.90 7.88
CA THR A 48 22.86 -51.78 8.85
C THR A 48 22.49 -52.37 10.22
N ASN A 49 21.21 -52.33 10.59
CA ASN A 49 20.68 -52.85 11.86
C ASN A 49 20.32 -54.34 11.83
N LEU A 50 20.33 -54.99 10.65
CA LEU A 50 20.01 -56.41 10.52
C LEU A 50 21.01 -57.28 11.28
N LYS A 51 20.50 -58.05 12.26
CA LYS A 51 21.27 -59.04 13.04
C LYS A 51 21.30 -60.42 12.38
N ASP A 52 20.27 -60.75 11.61
CA ASP A 52 20.19 -62.01 10.88
C ASP A 52 21.05 -61.95 9.60
N LEU A 53 22.01 -62.86 9.51
CA LEU A 53 22.94 -62.99 8.40
C LEU A 53 22.73 -64.31 7.62
N THR A 54 21.60 -64.99 7.78
CA THR A 54 21.32 -66.28 7.13
C THR A 54 21.39 -66.21 5.60
N ASN A 55 21.03 -65.05 5.03
CA ASN A 55 21.12 -64.79 3.58
C ASN A 55 22.47 -64.23 3.11
N TRP A 56 23.44 -64.06 4.01
CA TRP A 56 24.75 -63.53 3.72
C TRP A 56 25.77 -64.65 3.55
N GLN A 57 26.66 -64.50 2.58
CA GLN A 57 27.76 -65.43 2.35
C GLN A 57 29.02 -64.93 3.08
N LYS A 58 30.00 -65.81 3.29
CA LYS A 58 31.29 -65.45 3.91
C LYS A 58 32.41 -65.51 2.89
N GLY A 59 33.27 -64.50 2.88
CA GLY A 59 34.42 -64.40 1.99
C GLY A 59 35.61 -63.72 2.66
N LEU A 60 36.81 -64.05 2.22
CA LEU A 60 38.06 -63.38 2.61
C LEU A 60 38.27 -62.13 1.76
N THR A 61 38.69 -61.02 2.37
CA THR A 61 39.12 -59.81 1.65
C THR A 61 40.46 -60.00 0.93
N PRO A 62 40.73 -59.31 -0.20
CA PRO A 62 39.84 -58.40 -0.91
C PRO A 62 38.66 -59.12 -1.59
N ILE A 63 37.45 -58.57 -1.44
CA ILE A 63 36.21 -59.09 -2.02
C ILE A 63 35.78 -58.20 -3.18
N GLY A 64 35.34 -58.78 -4.31
CA GLY A 64 35.03 -57.98 -5.49
C GLY A 64 34.76 -58.73 -6.78
N TYR A 65 34.83 -58.03 -7.91
CA TYR A 65 34.89 -58.61 -9.26
C TYR A 65 35.89 -57.82 -10.14
N GLY A 66 36.23 -58.36 -11.32
CA GLY A 66 37.07 -57.66 -12.31
C GLY A 66 38.59 -57.68 -12.04
N ASP A 67 39.05 -57.73 -10.78
CA ASP A 67 40.49 -57.79 -10.45
C ASP A 67 41.01 -59.26 -10.32
N LYS A 68 42.27 -59.49 -10.71
CA LYS A 68 42.99 -60.76 -10.57
C LYS A 68 43.45 -61.04 -9.13
N LYS A 69 43.62 -60.01 -8.30
CA LYS A 69 44.12 -60.08 -6.92
C LYS A 69 43.04 -60.27 -5.86
N LEU A 70 41.80 -60.52 -6.27
CA LEU A 70 40.67 -60.79 -5.38
C LEU A 70 40.80 -62.17 -4.75
N THR A 71 40.59 -62.24 -3.44
CA THR A 71 40.52 -63.52 -2.72
C THR A 71 39.12 -64.11 -2.83
N THR A 72 38.08 -63.28 -2.73
CA THR A 72 36.68 -63.70 -2.94
C THR A 72 36.07 -62.96 -4.11
N ARG A 73 35.53 -63.71 -5.08
CA ARG A 73 34.79 -63.16 -6.21
C ARG A 73 33.29 -63.12 -5.90
N ILE A 74 32.65 -61.98 -6.15
CA ILE A 74 31.20 -61.78 -6.03
C ILE A 74 30.59 -61.47 -7.39
N SER A 75 29.30 -61.70 -7.55
CA SER A 75 28.55 -61.40 -8.77
C SER A 75 28.49 -59.89 -9.01
N TYR A 76 28.53 -59.46 -10.26
CA TYR A 76 28.22 -58.08 -10.63
C TYR A 76 26.71 -57.86 -10.86
N GLY A 77 25.88 -58.90 -10.77
CA GLY A 77 24.47 -58.88 -11.16
C GLY A 77 24.20 -59.69 -12.43
N GLY A 78 22.97 -59.65 -12.93
CA GLY A 78 22.56 -60.40 -14.13
C GLY A 78 22.89 -59.72 -15.46
N ASP A 79 23.23 -58.43 -15.44
CA ASP A 79 23.47 -57.61 -16.63
C ASP A 79 24.85 -56.94 -16.52
N LYS A 80 25.70 -57.14 -17.55
CA LYS A 80 27.04 -56.56 -17.63
C LYS A 80 27.00 -55.05 -17.86
N GLU A 81 25.97 -54.55 -18.54
CA GLU A 81 25.79 -53.13 -18.84
C GLU A 81 25.03 -52.40 -17.71
N LYS A 82 24.36 -53.16 -16.83
CA LYS A 82 23.62 -52.66 -15.65
C LYS A 82 23.95 -53.45 -14.39
N LYS A 83 25.18 -53.30 -13.89
CA LYS A 83 25.66 -54.02 -12.71
C LYS A 83 25.01 -53.47 -11.44
N HIS A 84 24.96 -54.30 -10.40
CA HIS A 84 24.60 -53.88 -9.05
C HIS A 84 25.68 -52.93 -8.51
N ILE A 85 25.43 -51.62 -8.62
CA ILE A 85 26.35 -50.55 -8.22
C ILE A 85 26.63 -50.46 -6.72
N THR A 86 25.85 -51.14 -5.87
CA THR A 86 26.06 -51.16 -4.42
C THR A 86 26.30 -52.58 -3.91
N LYS A 87 27.36 -52.75 -3.12
CA LYS A 87 27.74 -54.01 -2.47
C LYS A 87 27.80 -53.83 -0.96
N TYR A 88 27.32 -54.81 -0.21
CA TYR A 88 27.15 -54.70 1.23
C TYR A 88 28.02 -55.72 1.95
N PHE A 89 28.70 -55.27 3.01
CA PHE A 89 29.60 -56.06 3.82
C PHE A 89 29.31 -55.87 5.30
N LYS A 90 29.44 -56.94 6.08
CA LYS A 90 29.34 -56.90 7.54
C LYS A 90 30.43 -57.71 8.21
N LYS A 91 30.93 -57.21 9.34
CA LYS A 91 31.81 -57.95 10.23
C LYS A 91 31.42 -57.70 11.67
N ASN A 92 31.33 -58.78 12.43
CA ASN A 92 31.21 -58.72 13.87
C ASN A 92 32.61 -58.82 14.47
N ILE A 93 32.91 -57.93 15.40
CA ILE A 93 34.16 -57.93 16.17
C ILE A 93 33.83 -57.86 17.66
N VAL A 94 34.77 -58.26 18.50
CA VAL A 94 34.69 -58.12 19.94
C VAL A 94 35.80 -57.18 20.39
N ILE A 95 35.43 -56.17 21.17
CA ILE A 95 36.34 -55.17 21.73
C ILE A 95 36.37 -55.39 23.25
N ASP A 96 37.39 -56.09 23.75
CA ASP A 96 37.53 -56.37 25.18
C ASP A 96 38.56 -55.48 25.87
N ASP A 97 39.50 -54.94 25.09
CA ASP A 97 40.58 -54.07 25.52
C ASP A 97 40.22 -52.58 25.45
N ASP A 98 40.88 -51.80 26.30
CA ASP A 98 40.71 -50.35 26.38
C ASP A 98 41.67 -49.63 25.41
N TYR A 99 41.33 -49.64 24.12
CA TYR A 99 42.05 -48.81 23.12
C TYR A 99 41.68 -47.34 23.29
N ILE A 100 42.63 -46.45 22.97
CA ILE A 100 42.42 -45.00 23.06
C ILE A 100 42.06 -44.37 21.71
N ALA A 101 42.37 -45.03 20.60
CA ALA A 101 41.95 -44.65 19.26
C ALA A 101 41.87 -45.87 18.34
N TYR A 102 41.18 -45.70 17.22
CA TYR A 102 41.05 -46.71 16.18
C TYR A 102 41.48 -46.14 14.83
N GLU A 103 42.22 -46.93 14.07
CA GLU A 103 42.62 -46.62 12.70
C GLU A 103 41.94 -47.58 11.74
N PHE A 104 41.20 -47.01 10.79
CA PHE A 104 40.60 -47.72 9.67
C PHE A 104 41.49 -47.54 8.44
N LYS A 105 41.98 -48.65 7.90
CA LYS A 105 42.66 -48.69 6.60
C LYS A 105 41.68 -49.25 5.58
N LEU A 106 41.16 -48.40 4.71
CA LEU A 106 40.17 -48.77 3.71
C LEU A 106 40.76 -48.79 2.31
N ARG A 107 40.58 -49.90 1.60
CA ARG A 107 40.80 -50.00 0.15
C ARG A 107 39.46 -50.29 -0.52
N ARG A 108 39.04 -49.41 -1.42
CA ARG A 108 37.73 -49.48 -2.06
C ARG A 108 37.73 -48.94 -3.48
N ASP A 109 36.77 -49.39 -4.26
CA ASP A 109 36.49 -48.95 -5.63
C ASP A 109 34.97 -49.03 -5.86
N ASP A 110 34.21 -47.94 -6.09
CA ASP A 110 34.58 -46.53 -6.28
C ASP A 110 34.22 -45.63 -5.11
N GLY A 111 33.52 -46.09 -4.08
CA GLY A 111 33.05 -45.23 -2.98
C GLY A 111 32.59 -46.08 -1.83
N ALA A 112 32.66 -45.57 -0.60
CA ALA A 112 32.34 -46.34 0.59
C ALA A 112 31.59 -45.53 1.64
N VAL A 113 30.65 -46.17 2.33
CA VAL A 113 30.05 -45.67 3.57
C VAL A 113 30.21 -46.72 4.65
N ILE A 114 30.77 -46.31 5.79
CA ILE A 114 31.08 -47.18 6.91
C ILE A 114 30.15 -46.83 8.06
N TYR A 115 29.54 -47.86 8.64
CA TYR A 115 28.67 -47.77 9.80
C TYR A 115 29.22 -48.64 10.93
N VAL A 116 29.17 -48.14 12.15
CA VAL A 116 29.47 -48.90 13.36
C VAL A 116 28.22 -48.96 14.22
N ASN A 117 27.79 -50.18 14.56
CA ASN A 117 26.59 -50.44 15.36
C ASN A 117 25.33 -49.70 14.83
N GLY A 118 25.17 -49.68 13.50
CA GLY A 118 24.03 -49.05 12.83
C GLY A 118 24.16 -47.55 12.58
N LYS A 119 25.14 -46.87 13.20
CA LYS A 119 25.38 -45.43 13.00
C LYS A 119 26.46 -45.21 11.96
N GLU A 120 26.23 -44.26 11.06
CA GLU A 120 27.24 -43.86 10.08
C GLU A 120 28.44 -43.23 10.78
N LEU A 121 29.64 -43.73 10.49
CA LEU A 121 30.90 -43.22 11.05
C LEU A 121 31.57 -42.26 10.08
N PHE A 122 31.81 -42.70 8.85
CA PHE A 122 32.42 -41.88 7.81
C PHE A 122 32.06 -42.38 6.40
N ARG A 123 32.32 -41.52 5.42
CA ARG A 123 32.22 -41.84 4.00
C ARG A 123 33.51 -41.49 3.28
N ASP A 124 33.82 -42.23 2.23
CA ASP A 124 34.96 -41.96 1.36
C ASP A 124 34.52 -41.98 -0.11
N ASN A 125 34.82 -40.91 -0.84
CA ASN A 125 34.37 -40.62 -2.22
C ASN A 125 32.86 -40.83 -2.47
N MET A 126 32.03 -40.37 -1.52
CA MET A 126 30.57 -40.36 -1.63
C MET A 126 30.00 -38.93 -1.57
N PRO A 127 28.84 -38.67 -2.19
CA PRO A 127 28.19 -37.37 -2.11
C PRO A 127 27.67 -37.08 -0.69
N LYS A 128 27.57 -35.79 -0.34
CA LYS A 128 27.04 -35.31 0.95
C LYS A 128 25.51 -35.24 0.97
N ILE A 129 24.84 -36.30 0.50
CA ILE A 129 23.38 -36.45 0.46
C ILE A 129 22.94 -37.68 1.26
N THR A 130 21.64 -37.95 1.36
CA THR A 130 21.16 -39.24 1.91
C THR A 130 21.58 -40.37 0.97
N ILE A 131 22.30 -41.37 1.50
CA ILE A 131 22.83 -42.48 0.70
C ILE A 131 21.79 -43.59 0.63
N GLY A 132 21.42 -43.96 -0.58
CA GLY A 132 20.54 -45.09 -0.87
C GLY A 132 21.24 -46.16 -1.72
N LYS A 133 20.50 -47.23 -2.01
CA LYS A 133 20.96 -48.38 -2.81
C LYS A 133 21.35 -48.05 -4.26
N THR A 134 20.95 -46.90 -4.78
CA THR A 134 21.28 -46.43 -6.12
C THR A 134 22.19 -45.19 -6.13
N THR A 135 22.68 -44.76 -4.97
CA THR A 135 23.58 -43.61 -4.92
C THR A 135 24.94 -43.98 -5.50
N LEU A 136 25.41 -43.20 -6.46
CA LEU A 136 26.73 -43.38 -7.08
C LEU A 136 27.82 -42.74 -6.22
N ALA A 137 29.05 -43.24 -6.37
CA ALA A 137 30.25 -42.57 -5.86
C ALA A 137 30.48 -41.22 -6.55
N SER A 138 31.18 -40.29 -5.88
CA SER A 138 31.37 -38.92 -6.38
C SER A 138 32.28 -38.84 -7.60
N SER A 139 33.21 -39.78 -7.76
CA SER A 139 34.14 -39.84 -8.88
C SER A 139 34.68 -41.25 -9.07
N THR A 140 35.29 -41.55 -10.23
CA THR A 140 35.95 -42.85 -10.46
C THR A 140 37.33 -42.87 -9.82
N ILE A 141 37.73 -43.95 -9.14
CA ILE A 141 39.12 -44.17 -8.72
C ILE A 141 39.83 -45.07 -9.73
N LYS A 142 41.05 -44.70 -10.13
CA LYS A 142 41.81 -45.47 -11.14
C LYS A 142 43.28 -45.63 -10.73
N GLY A 143 43.90 -46.71 -11.20
CA GLY A 143 45.36 -46.84 -11.27
C GLY A 143 46.01 -47.09 -9.91
N ALA A 144 46.87 -46.17 -9.45
CA ALA A 144 47.62 -46.33 -8.20
C ALA A 144 46.76 -46.09 -6.95
N GLU A 145 45.74 -45.23 -7.05
CA GLU A 145 44.86 -44.88 -5.93
C GLU A 145 43.94 -46.04 -5.53
N GLU A 146 43.49 -46.84 -6.49
CA GLU A 146 42.69 -48.06 -6.28
C GLU A 146 43.44 -49.15 -5.49
N LYS A 147 44.78 -49.04 -5.41
CA LYS A 147 45.67 -49.98 -4.72
C LYS A 147 46.08 -49.52 -3.33
N LYS A 148 45.80 -48.27 -2.97
CA LYS A 148 46.19 -47.69 -1.69
C LYS A 148 45.13 -47.95 -0.62
N TYR A 149 45.60 -48.10 0.61
CA TYR A 149 44.74 -48.04 1.78
C TYR A 149 44.67 -46.59 2.26
N HIS A 150 43.47 -46.02 2.28
CA HIS A 150 43.20 -44.72 2.89
C HIS A 150 43.02 -44.89 4.39
N GLN A 151 43.71 -44.07 5.18
CA GLN A 151 43.75 -44.16 6.63
C GLN A 151 42.80 -43.13 7.26
N PHE A 152 42.01 -43.57 8.22
CA PHE A 152 41.08 -42.74 8.98
C PHE A 152 41.23 -43.05 10.46
N PHE A 153 41.38 -42.03 11.29
CA PHE A 153 41.62 -42.17 12.72
C PHE A 153 40.43 -41.63 13.52
N PHE A 154 40.02 -42.38 14.55
CA PHE A 154 38.85 -42.06 15.35
C PHE A 154 39.13 -42.26 16.84
N GLU A 155 38.40 -41.51 17.69
CA GLU A 155 38.42 -41.67 19.14
C GLU A 155 37.85 -43.03 19.57
N ASN A 156 38.11 -43.44 20.81
CA ASN A 156 37.67 -44.75 21.33
C ASN A 156 36.14 -44.91 21.47
N ASN A 157 35.38 -43.81 21.43
CA ASN A 157 33.93 -43.80 21.64
C ASN A 157 33.11 -44.37 20.48
N ILE A 158 33.74 -44.74 19.36
CA ILE A 158 33.05 -45.30 18.20
C ILE A 158 32.58 -46.74 18.43
N PHE A 159 33.20 -47.48 19.35
CA PHE A 159 32.84 -48.84 19.72
C PHE A 159 32.38 -48.92 21.17
N VAL A 160 31.56 -49.92 21.49
CA VAL A 160 31.20 -50.27 22.87
C VAL A 160 32.01 -51.48 23.33
N LYS A 161 32.19 -51.68 24.64
CA LYS A 161 32.83 -52.89 25.16
C LYS A 161 32.03 -54.14 24.79
N GLY A 162 32.71 -55.19 24.33
CA GLY A 162 32.11 -56.44 23.86
C GLY A 162 31.79 -56.41 22.35
N LYS A 163 30.64 -56.96 21.97
CA LYS A 163 30.30 -57.23 20.56
C LYS A 163 29.91 -55.95 19.82
N ASN A 164 30.58 -55.71 18.70
CA ASN A 164 30.29 -54.63 17.77
C ASN A 164 30.07 -55.15 16.35
N THR A 165 29.35 -54.40 15.53
CA THR A 165 29.15 -54.71 14.12
C THR A 165 29.60 -53.55 13.25
N ILE A 166 30.54 -53.82 12.34
CA ILE A 166 30.93 -52.90 11.28
C ILE A 166 30.15 -53.28 10.02
N SER A 167 29.45 -52.33 9.43
CA SER A 167 28.73 -52.50 8.16
C SER A 167 29.30 -51.54 7.14
N ILE A 168 29.54 -51.99 5.90
CA ILE A 168 30.06 -51.15 4.81
C ILE A 168 29.18 -51.32 3.58
N SER A 169 28.84 -50.21 2.94
CA SER A 169 28.34 -50.22 1.56
C SER A 169 29.38 -49.65 0.62
N ILE A 170 29.70 -50.38 -0.45
CA ILE A 170 30.58 -49.95 -1.53
C ILE A 170 29.73 -49.54 -2.71
N HIS A 171 30.05 -48.41 -3.32
CA HIS A 171 29.28 -47.80 -4.40
C HIS A 171 30.17 -47.60 -5.63
N GLN A 172 29.69 -47.98 -6.81
CA GLN A 172 30.36 -47.70 -8.08
C GLN A 172 30.03 -46.27 -8.54
N ALA A 173 30.91 -45.63 -9.30
CA ALA A 173 30.65 -44.31 -9.87
C ALA A 173 29.74 -44.36 -11.12
N TYR A 174 29.59 -45.55 -11.73
CA TYR A 174 28.72 -45.79 -12.89
C TYR A 174 28.35 -47.29 -13.02
N GLU A 175 27.27 -47.58 -13.76
CA GLU A 175 26.63 -48.91 -13.80
C GLU A 175 27.40 -50.01 -14.54
N HIS A 176 28.35 -49.64 -15.39
CA HIS A 176 29.15 -50.57 -16.22
C HIS A 176 30.61 -50.67 -15.76
N SER A 177 30.90 -50.35 -14.49
CA SER A 177 32.26 -50.43 -13.94
C SER A 177 32.91 -51.80 -14.15
N SER A 178 34.17 -51.83 -14.58
CA SER A 178 34.90 -53.07 -14.92
C SER A 178 35.13 -53.98 -13.71
N ASP A 179 35.32 -53.35 -12.54
CA ASP A 179 35.78 -53.94 -11.30
C ASP A 179 35.04 -53.34 -10.11
N CYS A 180 35.27 -53.96 -8.96
CA CYS A 180 34.82 -53.52 -7.65
C CYS A 180 35.75 -54.20 -6.65
N ILE A 181 36.25 -53.46 -5.67
CA ILE A 181 37.15 -54.01 -4.65
C ILE A 181 36.74 -53.48 -3.29
N PHE A 182 36.76 -54.36 -2.30
CA PHE A 182 36.64 -54.03 -0.89
C PHE A 182 37.70 -54.76 -0.06
N SER A 183 38.47 -54.00 0.72
CA SER A 183 39.27 -54.52 1.82
C SER A 183 39.36 -53.47 2.93
N LEU A 184 39.31 -53.92 4.18
CA LEU A 184 39.39 -53.05 5.35
C LEU A 184 40.25 -53.72 6.42
N GLU A 185 41.19 -52.95 6.96
CA GLU A 185 41.90 -53.30 8.20
C GLU A 185 41.47 -52.33 9.30
N LEU A 186 41.36 -52.86 10.52
CA LEU A 186 41.06 -52.09 11.72
C LEU A 186 42.16 -52.34 12.74
N ILE A 187 42.74 -51.26 13.25
CA ILE A 187 43.82 -51.30 14.23
C ILE A 187 43.38 -50.52 15.46
N GLY A 188 43.46 -51.15 16.63
CA GLY A 188 43.29 -50.50 17.93
C GLY A 188 44.64 -49.98 18.42
N HIS A 189 44.71 -48.71 18.78
CA HIS A 189 45.93 -48.06 19.27
C HIS A 189 45.87 -47.86 20.78
N LYS A 190 46.99 -48.15 21.46
CA LYS A 190 47.22 -47.88 22.90
C LYS A 190 48.25 -46.75 23.11
N ASN A 191 48.95 -46.30 22.05
CA ASN A 191 49.95 -45.21 22.12
C ASN A 191 49.31 -43.82 22.27
N PRO A 192 49.53 -43.08 23.36
CA PRO A 192 49.01 -41.71 23.53
C PRO A 192 49.37 -40.74 22.40
N GLU A 193 50.45 -40.95 21.65
CA GLU A 193 50.82 -40.12 20.50
C GLU A 193 49.75 -40.11 19.40
N ILE A 194 48.92 -41.15 19.28
CA ILE A 194 47.83 -41.14 18.30
C ILE A 194 46.76 -40.10 18.65
N LEU A 195 46.64 -39.75 19.94
CA LEU A 195 45.65 -38.80 20.42
C LEU A 195 45.96 -37.39 19.92
N SER A 196 47.24 -37.01 19.80
CA SER A 196 47.60 -35.69 19.25
C SER A 196 47.14 -35.56 17.80
N PHE A 197 47.29 -36.61 16.98
CA PHE A 197 46.82 -36.62 15.59
C PHE A 197 45.28 -36.55 15.49
N VAL A 198 44.57 -37.28 16.35
CA VAL A 198 43.10 -37.21 16.42
C VAL A 198 42.63 -35.83 16.85
N LEU A 199 43.27 -35.24 17.86
CA LEU A 199 42.97 -33.90 18.36
C LEU A 199 43.26 -32.82 17.31
N GLU A 200 44.39 -32.90 16.60
CA GLU A 200 44.76 -31.96 15.54
C GLU A 200 43.73 -31.96 14.38
N ASN A 201 43.28 -33.14 13.95
CA ASN A 201 42.24 -33.24 12.92
C ASN A 201 40.89 -32.68 13.38
N LYS A 202 40.54 -32.91 14.65
CA LYS A 202 39.32 -32.37 15.26
C LYS A 202 39.39 -30.85 15.37
N GLU A 203 40.53 -30.32 15.80
CA GLU A 203 40.78 -28.87 15.89
C GLU A 203 40.72 -28.21 14.51
N ARG A 204 41.35 -28.80 13.49
CA ARG A 204 41.27 -28.33 12.11
C ARG A 204 39.82 -28.27 11.62
N THR A 205 39.05 -29.33 11.86
CA THR A 205 37.63 -29.38 11.47
C THR A 205 36.81 -28.32 12.21
N ASN A 206 37.05 -28.13 13.50
CA ASN A 206 36.38 -27.11 14.31
C ASN A 206 36.72 -25.69 13.86
N ASN A 207 37.97 -25.44 13.48
CA ASN A 207 38.41 -24.15 12.94
C ASN A 207 37.75 -23.87 11.57
N GLU A 208 37.69 -24.88 10.69
CA GLU A 208 36.97 -24.76 9.41
C GLU A 208 35.47 -24.49 9.59
N LEU A 209 34.83 -25.14 10.57
CA LEU A 209 33.44 -24.91 10.94
C LEU A 209 33.22 -23.49 11.49
N SER A 210 34.12 -23.05 12.39
CA SER A 210 34.04 -21.72 13.00
C SER A 210 34.17 -20.62 11.94
N ASN A 211 35.13 -20.75 11.02
CA ASN A 211 35.29 -19.82 9.89
C ASN A 211 34.04 -19.79 9.00
N LYS A 212 33.42 -20.95 8.74
CA LYS A 212 32.16 -21.00 7.95
C LYS A 212 31.02 -20.30 8.67
N ILE A 213 30.88 -20.49 9.98
CA ILE A 213 29.85 -19.82 10.80
C ILE A 213 30.06 -18.31 10.77
N GLU A 214 31.30 -17.84 10.89
CA GLU A 214 31.63 -16.42 10.82
C GLU A 214 31.24 -15.80 9.46
N ILE A 215 31.61 -16.46 8.35
CA ILE A 215 31.25 -16.02 6.99
C ILE A 215 29.73 -15.98 6.81
N LEU A 216 29.03 -17.02 7.28
CA LEU A 216 27.56 -17.11 7.20
C LEU A 216 26.89 -16.00 8.00
N ASN A 217 27.35 -15.72 9.22
CA ASN A 217 26.82 -14.66 10.07
C ASN A 217 27.04 -13.28 9.44
N SER A 218 28.24 -13.02 8.91
CA SER A 218 28.55 -11.78 8.20
C SER A 218 27.63 -11.58 6.98
N LYS A 219 27.39 -12.65 6.21
CA LYS A 219 26.45 -12.63 5.09
C LYS A 219 25.01 -12.35 5.54
N LEU A 220 24.54 -12.98 6.60
CA LEU A 220 23.20 -12.76 7.14
C LEU A 220 22.98 -11.32 7.60
N GLU A 221 23.96 -10.73 8.30
CA GLU A 221 23.90 -9.32 8.70
C GLU A 221 23.89 -8.38 7.49
N HIS A 222 24.69 -8.68 6.45
CA HIS A 222 24.67 -7.92 5.20
C HIS A 222 23.29 -7.99 4.52
N ASP A 223 22.74 -9.19 4.34
CA ASP A 223 21.45 -9.41 3.69
C ASP A 223 20.31 -8.68 4.46
N LYS A 224 20.35 -8.69 5.79
CA LYS A 224 19.40 -7.96 6.65
C LYS A 224 19.46 -6.45 6.40
N ILE A 225 20.65 -5.87 6.31
CA ILE A 225 20.84 -4.43 6.03
C ILE A 225 20.32 -4.09 4.64
N VAL A 226 20.60 -4.93 3.63
CA VAL A 226 20.13 -4.74 2.26
C VAL A 226 18.60 -4.73 2.21
N ILE A 227 17.94 -5.71 2.84
CA ILE A 227 16.48 -5.79 2.90
C ILE A 227 15.88 -4.56 3.60
N GLN A 228 16.47 -4.12 4.72
CA GLN A 228 16.02 -2.91 5.42
C GLN A 228 16.16 -1.66 4.54
N LYS A 229 17.26 -1.54 3.79
CA LYS A 229 17.48 -0.43 2.86
C LYS A 229 16.45 -0.42 1.73
N GLU A 230 16.21 -1.57 1.10
CA GLU A 230 15.21 -1.68 0.02
C GLU A 230 13.79 -1.33 0.52
N SER A 231 13.44 -1.77 1.72
CA SER A 231 12.17 -1.39 2.37
C SER A 231 12.08 0.12 2.61
N LEU A 232 13.16 0.74 3.09
CA LEU A 232 13.23 2.19 3.31
C LEU A 232 13.12 2.98 1.99
N GLU A 233 13.80 2.53 0.93
CA GLU A 233 13.72 3.16 -0.39
C GLU A 233 12.30 3.07 -0.97
N SER A 234 11.66 1.91 -0.84
CA SER A 234 10.27 1.70 -1.25
C SER A 234 9.30 2.60 -0.49
N THR A 235 9.42 2.69 0.83
CA THR A 235 8.57 3.57 1.65
C THR A 235 8.77 5.05 1.30
N ASN A 236 10.01 5.50 1.08
CA ASN A 236 10.31 6.86 0.62
C ASN A 236 9.68 7.16 -0.76
N TYR A 237 9.73 6.21 -1.70
CA TYR A 237 9.08 6.35 -3.00
C TYR A 237 7.56 6.49 -2.85
N ASN A 238 6.93 5.65 -2.03
CA ASN A 238 5.49 5.72 -1.75
C ASN A 238 5.10 7.06 -1.11
N LEU A 239 5.90 7.58 -0.16
CA LEU A 239 5.66 8.89 0.46
C LEU A 239 5.71 10.02 -0.57
N LYS A 240 6.66 9.99 -1.50
CA LYS A 240 6.73 10.99 -2.60
C LYS A 240 5.47 10.98 -3.46
N ILE A 241 4.93 9.80 -3.78
CA ILE A 241 3.66 9.68 -4.53
C ILE A 241 2.50 10.26 -3.73
N ILE A 242 2.39 9.94 -2.44
CA ILE A 242 1.31 10.45 -1.58
C ILE A 242 1.34 11.99 -1.51
N VAL A 243 2.53 12.57 -1.32
CA VAL A 243 2.70 14.03 -1.30
C VAL A 243 2.27 14.66 -2.63
N LEU A 244 2.64 14.06 -3.77
CA LEU A 244 2.23 14.52 -5.10
C LEU A 244 0.70 14.50 -5.25
N LEU A 245 0.04 13.43 -4.81
CA LEU A 245 -1.43 13.31 -4.88
C LEU A 245 -2.13 14.39 -4.04
N ILE A 246 -1.63 14.66 -2.84
CA ILE A 246 -2.17 15.73 -1.97
C ILE A 246 -2.07 17.09 -2.66
N ILE A 247 -0.93 17.39 -3.30
CA ILE A 247 -0.74 18.64 -4.04
C ILE A 247 -1.73 18.76 -5.20
N VAL A 248 -1.93 17.68 -5.97
CA VAL A 248 -2.89 17.66 -7.09
C VAL A 248 -4.32 17.90 -6.59
N ILE A 249 -4.74 17.24 -5.51
CA ILE A 249 -6.06 17.44 -4.91
C ILE A 249 -6.22 18.89 -4.44
N PHE A 250 -5.19 19.47 -3.82
CA PHE A 250 -5.21 20.85 -3.37
C PHE A 250 -5.38 21.84 -4.54
N ILE A 251 -4.64 21.63 -5.64
CA ILE A 251 -4.77 22.44 -6.86
C ILE A 251 -6.18 22.33 -7.45
N LEU A 252 -6.73 21.11 -7.54
CA LEU A 252 -8.10 20.89 -8.02
C LEU A 252 -9.13 21.58 -7.12
N GLY A 253 -8.93 21.56 -5.80
CA GLY A 253 -9.76 22.28 -4.84
C GLY A 253 -9.75 23.78 -5.06
N ILE A 254 -8.57 24.39 -5.25
CA ILE A 254 -8.42 25.81 -5.56
C ILE A 254 -9.11 26.15 -6.89
N PHE A 255 -8.91 25.33 -7.91
CA PHE A 255 -9.50 25.56 -9.23
C PHE A 255 -11.03 25.44 -9.18
N GLY A 256 -11.55 24.43 -8.49
CA GLY A 256 -12.99 24.27 -8.24
C GLY A 256 -13.58 25.46 -7.49
N TYR A 257 -12.92 25.90 -6.42
CA TYR A 257 -13.33 27.08 -5.67
C TYR A 257 -13.35 28.34 -6.54
N TYR A 258 -12.29 28.59 -7.31
CA TYR A 258 -12.23 29.69 -8.26
C TYR A 258 -13.39 29.67 -9.28
N PHE A 259 -13.71 28.50 -9.84
CA PHE A 259 -14.81 28.35 -10.78
C PHE A 259 -16.19 28.60 -10.16
N THR A 260 -16.40 28.15 -8.91
CA THR A 260 -17.64 28.44 -8.18
C THR A 260 -17.83 29.95 -7.94
N LEU A 261 -16.76 30.67 -7.59
CA LEU A 261 -16.79 32.12 -7.43
C LEU A 261 -17.11 32.86 -8.74
N LEU A 262 -16.53 32.42 -9.86
CA LEU A 262 -16.84 32.99 -11.18
C LEU A 262 -18.30 32.79 -11.55
N SER A 263 -18.83 31.58 -11.33
CA SER A 263 -20.23 31.24 -11.61
C SER A 263 -21.17 32.10 -10.75
N PHE A 264 -20.87 32.25 -9.45
CA PHE A 264 -21.63 33.08 -8.54
C PHE A 264 -21.66 34.55 -8.96
N LYS A 265 -20.50 35.12 -9.36
CA LYS A 265 -20.41 36.49 -9.88
C LYS A 265 -21.28 36.69 -11.13
N LYS A 266 -21.28 35.73 -12.06
CA LYS A 266 -22.11 35.80 -13.27
C LYS A 266 -23.60 35.79 -12.94
N THR A 267 -24.05 34.85 -12.11
CA THR A 267 -25.46 34.76 -11.69
C THR A 267 -25.93 36.03 -10.98
N ASN A 268 -25.11 36.62 -10.12
CA ASN A 268 -25.46 37.87 -9.45
C ASN A 268 -25.57 39.04 -10.44
N LYS A 269 -24.70 39.11 -11.44
CA LYS A 269 -24.80 40.13 -12.51
C LYS A 269 -26.10 40.00 -13.29
N GLU A 270 -26.53 38.78 -13.62
CA GLU A 270 -27.79 38.53 -14.32
C GLU A 270 -29.02 38.85 -13.44
N LYS A 271 -29.00 38.45 -12.17
CA LYS A 271 -30.04 38.82 -11.19
C LYS A 271 -30.16 40.34 -11.07
N ASN A 272 -29.04 41.05 -10.94
CA ASN A 272 -29.03 42.51 -10.83
C ASN A 272 -29.56 43.19 -12.10
N LYS A 273 -29.20 42.69 -13.29
CA LYS A 273 -29.78 43.17 -14.56
C LYS A 273 -31.29 42.96 -14.61
N LYS A 274 -31.79 41.80 -14.16
CA LYS A 274 -33.23 41.48 -14.12
C LYS A 274 -33.98 42.35 -13.12
N ILE A 275 -33.39 42.60 -11.94
CA ILE A 275 -33.97 43.53 -10.95
C ILE A 275 -34.06 44.93 -11.53
N ALA A 276 -33.01 45.42 -12.18
CA ALA A 276 -33.00 46.74 -12.80
C ALA A 276 -34.06 46.86 -13.92
N SER A 277 -34.21 45.84 -14.77
CA SER A 277 -35.20 45.85 -15.84
C SER A 277 -36.64 45.78 -15.31
N LEU A 278 -36.90 44.97 -14.26
CA LEU A 278 -38.20 44.90 -13.59
C LEU A 278 -38.54 46.22 -12.90
N LYS A 279 -37.58 46.83 -12.20
CA LYS A 279 -37.76 48.15 -11.57
C LYS A 279 -38.14 49.21 -12.61
N ASN A 280 -37.42 49.26 -13.73
CA ASN A 280 -37.75 50.18 -14.83
C ASN A 280 -39.14 49.90 -15.41
N LYS A 281 -39.52 48.63 -15.60
CA LYS A 281 -40.85 48.24 -16.09
C LYS A 281 -41.96 48.67 -15.13
N ASN A 282 -41.76 48.53 -13.81
CA ASN A 282 -42.71 49.00 -12.80
C ASN A 282 -42.83 50.53 -12.85
N ASN A 283 -41.71 51.25 -12.81
CA ASN A 283 -41.73 52.72 -12.91
C ASN A 283 -42.45 53.21 -14.18
N ASN A 284 -42.25 52.55 -15.32
CA ASN A 284 -42.95 52.91 -16.56
C ASN A 284 -44.47 52.64 -16.49
N ARG A 285 -44.88 51.57 -15.80
CA ARG A 285 -46.30 51.30 -15.55
C ARG A 285 -46.91 52.36 -14.64
N ASP A 286 -46.22 52.73 -13.56
CA ASP A 286 -46.67 53.78 -12.64
C ASP A 286 -46.81 55.12 -13.35
N LYS A 287 -45.83 55.49 -14.20
CA LYS A 287 -45.92 56.71 -15.02
C LYS A 287 -47.14 56.70 -15.94
N LYS A 288 -47.43 55.55 -16.57
CA LYS A 288 -48.58 55.41 -17.47
C LYS A 288 -49.89 55.54 -16.70
N ILE A 289 -50.00 54.94 -15.52
CA ILE A 289 -51.19 55.03 -14.67
C ILE A 289 -51.38 56.46 -14.18
N MET A 290 -50.32 57.12 -13.71
CA MET A 290 -50.35 58.53 -13.31
C MET A 290 -50.85 59.45 -14.43
N MET A 291 -50.33 59.27 -15.65
CA MET A 291 -50.78 60.01 -16.84
C MET A 291 -52.26 59.77 -17.16
N LEU A 292 -52.69 58.49 -17.19
CA LEU A 292 -54.09 58.14 -17.47
C LEU A 292 -55.05 58.70 -16.41
N THR A 293 -54.67 58.61 -15.13
CA THR A 293 -55.47 59.12 -14.02
C THR A 293 -55.54 60.64 -14.04
N THR A 294 -54.44 61.32 -14.38
CA THR A 294 -54.43 62.78 -14.59
C THR A 294 -55.37 63.21 -15.71
N ASN A 295 -55.34 62.51 -16.86
CA ASN A 295 -56.26 62.77 -17.96
C ASN A 295 -57.72 62.49 -17.59
N LEU A 296 -57.97 61.45 -16.81
CA LEU A 296 -59.31 61.12 -16.29
C LEU A 296 -59.84 62.26 -15.41
N LEU A 297 -59.03 62.78 -14.50
CA LEU A 297 -59.39 63.93 -13.67
C LEU A 297 -59.71 65.17 -14.52
N HIS A 298 -58.91 65.43 -15.55
CA HIS A 298 -59.16 66.50 -16.52
C HIS A 298 -60.47 66.31 -17.31
N ASN A 299 -60.80 65.07 -17.69
CA ASN A 299 -62.05 64.76 -18.38
C ASN A 299 -63.27 64.88 -17.45
N LYS A 300 -63.19 64.36 -16.22
CA LYS A 300 -64.23 64.58 -15.19
C LYS A 300 -64.44 66.06 -14.96
N GLN A 301 -63.36 66.82 -14.99
CA GLN A 301 -63.42 68.26 -14.89
C GLN A 301 -64.21 68.89 -16.05
N TYR A 302 -63.95 68.52 -17.31
CA TYR A 302 -64.78 68.98 -18.44
C TYR A 302 -66.25 68.60 -18.31
N PHE A 303 -66.57 67.40 -17.82
CA PHE A 303 -67.96 67.02 -17.59
C PHE A 303 -68.65 67.90 -16.53
N LYS A 304 -67.92 68.36 -15.51
CA LYS A 304 -68.47 69.33 -14.55
C LYS A 304 -68.75 70.69 -15.19
N GLU A 305 -67.88 71.17 -16.08
CA GLU A 305 -68.11 72.40 -16.85
C GLU A 305 -69.35 72.27 -17.73
N ILE A 306 -69.45 71.20 -18.52
CA ILE A 306 -70.62 70.90 -19.36
C ILE A 306 -71.90 70.81 -18.52
N LYS A 307 -71.85 70.15 -17.35
CA LYS A 307 -72.99 70.08 -16.42
C LYS A 307 -73.42 71.47 -15.95
N ALA A 308 -72.48 72.35 -15.62
CA ALA A 308 -72.77 73.71 -15.17
C ALA A 308 -73.43 74.53 -16.29
N ASP A 309 -72.92 74.43 -17.52
CA ASP A 309 -73.48 75.11 -18.70
C ASP A 309 -74.89 74.62 -19.00
N ILE A 310 -75.11 73.30 -19.00
CA ILE A 310 -76.43 72.68 -19.23
C ILE A 310 -77.44 73.12 -18.16
N LYS A 311 -77.01 73.24 -16.89
CA LYS A 311 -77.87 73.73 -15.80
C LYS A 311 -78.29 75.19 -15.98
N GLY A 312 -77.47 76.00 -16.67
CA GLY A 312 -77.74 77.40 -16.99
C GLY A 312 -78.71 77.62 -18.16
N LEU A 313 -79.03 76.57 -18.93
CA LEU A 313 -79.91 76.69 -20.10
C LEU A 313 -81.38 76.93 -19.70
N LYS A 314 -82.02 77.92 -20.34
CA LYS A 314 -83.46 78.14 -20.23
C LYS A 314 -84.17 77.36 -21.35
N THR A 315 -84.77 76.22 -21.03
CA THR A 315 -85.52 75.37 -21.97
C THR A 315 -86.83 74.87 -21.37
N GLU A 316 -87.82 74.60 -22.22
CA GLU A 316 -89.10 73.98 -21.85
C GLU A 316 -88.93 72.48 -21.54
N ASP A 317 -87.96 71.80 -22.18
CA ASP A 317 -87.68 70.37 -21.95
C ASP A 317 -86.75 70.13 -20.75
N LYS A 318 -87.25 70.48 -19.56
CA LYS A 318 -86.53 70.28 -18.29
C LYS A 318 -86.28 68.81 -17.97
N LYS A 319 -87.08 67.89 -18.51
CA LYS A 319 -86.98 66.45 -18.23
C LYS A 319 -85.74 65.86 -18.90
N THR A 320 -85.51 66.17 -20.18
CA THR A 320 -84.31 65.72 -20.91
C THR A 320 -83.03 66.31 -20.30
N VAL A 321 -83.03 67.60 -19.94
CA VAL A 321 -81.91 68.24 -19.24
C VAL A 321 -81.57 67.53 -17.93
N LYS A 322 -82.59 67.20 -17.12
CA LYS A 322 -82.39 66.47 -15.86
C LYS A 322 -81.80 65.07 -16.09
N THR A 323 -82.24 64.37 -17.13
CA THR A 323 -81.68 63.04 -17.49
C THR A 323 -80.20 63.12 -17.87
N ILE A 324 -79.81 64.09 -18.69
CA ILE A 324 -78.40 64.30 -19.10
C ILE A 324 -77.55 64.66 -17.88
N ILE A 325 -78.05 65.53 -16.99
CA ILE A 325 -77.35 65.86 -15.74
C ILE A 325 -77.13 64.62 -14.87
N ASN A 326 -78.16 63.78 -14.71
CA ASN A 326 -78.03 62.54 -13.93
C ASN A 326 -77.02 61.55 -14.57
N GLN A 327 -76.95 61.49 -15.90
CA GLN A 327 -75.94 60.69 -16.61
C GLN A 327 -74.53 61.21 -16.33
N ILE A 328 -74.32 62.53 -16.38
CA ILE A 328 -73.04 63.14 -16.01
C ILE A 328 -72.70 62.85 -14.55
N ASP A 329 -73.66 62.95 -13.64
CA ASP A 329 -73.45 62.68 -12.22
C ASP A 329 -73.00 61.25 -11.95
N SER A 330 -73.60 60.27 -12.63
CA SER A 330 -73.16 58.87 -12.51
C SER A 330 -71.70 58.62 -12.94
N VAL A 331 -71.15 59.47 -13.83
CA VAL A 331 -69.74 59.42 -14.25
C VAL A 331 -68.83 60.15 -13.24
N LEU A 332 -69.35 61.17 -12.57
CA LEU A 332 -68.62 61.99 -11.59
C LEU A 332 -68.57 61.39 -10.18
N GLU A 333 -69.50 60.50 -9.81
CA GLU A 333 -69.67 59.93 -8.46
C GLU A 333 -68.51 59.03 -7.96
N ARG A 334 -67.52 58.69 -8.81
CA ARG A 334 -66.37 57.87 -8.39
C ARG A 334 -65.24 58.75 -7.86
N ASP A 335 -64.96 58.71 -6.56
CA ASP A 335 -63.92 59.55 -5.91
C ASP A 335 -62.54 58.86 -5.75
N GLU A 336 -62.38 57.62 -6.25
CA GLU A 336 -61.15 56.83 -6.08
C GLU A 336 -59.96 57.33 -6.92
N ASP A 337 -60.18 58.12 -7.97
CA ASP A 337 -59.13 58.57 -8.89
C ASP A 337 -58.00 59.34 -8.18
N TRP A 338 -58.35 60.14 -7.18
CA TRP A 338 -57.36 60.88 -6.39
C TRP A 338 -56.47 59.96 -5.58
N LYS A 339 -57.05 58.93 -4.98
CA LYS A 339 -56.32 57.91 -4.24
C LYS A 339 -55.35 57.17 -5.16
N THR A 340 -55.82 56.72 -6.33
CA THR A 340 -54.96 56.07 -7.34
C THR A 340 -53.85 56.99 -7.82
N LEU A 341 -54.13 58.28 -8.07
CA LEU A 341 -53.10 59.24 -8.48
C LEU A 341 -52.04 59.41 -7.40
N THR A 342 -52.45 59.59 -6.14
CA THR A 342 -51.54 59.76 -5.00
C THR A 342 -50.67 58.52 -4.78
N GLU A 343 -51.24 57.32 -4.83
CA GLU A 343 -50.51 56.05 -4.67
C GLU A 343 -49.39 55.90 -5.72
N HIS A 344 -49.71 56.08 -7.02
CA HIS A 344 -48.71 55.97 -8.09
C HIS A 344 -47.74 57.15 -8.13
N PHE A 345 -48.16 58.33 -7.70
CA PHE A 345 -47.28 59.47 -7.55
C PHE A 345 -46.24 59.24 -6.44
N ASN A 346 -46.66 58.76 -5.26
CA ASN A 346 -45.74 58.42 -4.17
C ASN A 346 -44.73 57.34 -4.58
N ALA A 347 -45.18 56.32 -5.30
CA ALA A 347 -44.32 55.26 -5.82
C ALA A 347 -43.20 55.79 -6.74
N LEU A 348 -43.46 56.86 -7.50
CA LEU A 348 -42.49 57.48 -8.42
C LEU A 348 -41.63 58.57 -7.77
N HIS A 349 -42.17 59.25 -6.76
CA HIS A 349 -41.58 60.42 -6.14
C HIS A 349 -41.21 60.14 -4.68
N ASN A 350 -40.58 58.99 -4.40
CA ASN A 350 -40.00 58.64 -3.09
C ASN A 350 -40.92 58.93 -1.89
N ASN A 351 -42.21 58.61 -1.99
CA ASN A 351 -43.23 58.89 -0.97
C ASN A 351 -43.34 60.39 -0.60
N PHE A 352 -43.27 61.26 -1.60
CA PHE A 352 -43.35 62.72 -1.45
C PHE A 352 -44.54 63.19 -0.60
N TYR A 353 -45.75 62.63 -0.78
CA TYR A 353 -46.90 63.02 0.06
C TYR A 353 -46.61 62.77 1.53
N ASP A 354 -46.12 61.57 1.85
CA ASP A 354 -45.91 61.14 3.23
C ASP A 354 -44.83 62.01 3.89
N LYS A 355 -43.75 62.30 3.16
CA LYS A 355 -42.67 63.22 3.60
C LYS A 355 -43.15 64.64 3.80
N LEU A 356 -44.01 65.14 2.91
CA LEU A 356 -44.54 66.50 3.00
C LEU A 356 -45.49 66.64 4.19
N ILE A 357 -46.30 65.61 4.48
CA ILE A 357 -47.16 65.53 5.66
C ILE A 357 -46.32 65.46 6.94
N GLU A 358 -45.30 64.59 6.97
CA GLU A 358 -44.41 64.43 8.13
C GLU A 358 -43.73 65.76 8.50
N LYS A 359 -43.20 66.46 7.50
CA LYS A 359 -42.48 67.73 7.71
C LYS A 359 -43.42 68.90 8.00
N HIS A 360 -44.65 68.88 7.45
CA HIS A 360 -45.63 69.96 7.57
C HIS A 360 -47.03 69.44 7.89
N PRO A 361 -47.30 69.02 9.14
CA PRO A 361 -48.56 68.36 9.49
C PRO A 361 -49.83 69.22 9.31
N ASN A 362 -49.68 70.55 9.23
CA ASN A 362 -50.80 71.50 9.10
C ASN A 362 -51.24 71.76 7.66
N ILE A 363 -50.63 71.06 6.68
CA ILE A 363 -51.03 71.14 5.27
C ILE A 363 -52.34 70.36 5.04
N THR A 364 -53.27 70.96 4.31
CA THR A 364 -54.54 70.31 3.99
C THR A 364 -54.42 69.39 2.77
N GLU A 365 -55.33 68.44 2.62
CA GLU A 365 -55.40 67.53 1.47
C GLU A 365 -55.46 68.28 0.11
N THR A 366 -56.23 69.37 0.04
CA THR A 366 -56.28 70.21 -1.17
C THR A 366 -54.94 70.88 -1.48
N GLU A 367 -54.21 71.32 -0.45
CA GLU A 367 -52.89 71.92 -0.58
C GLU A 367 -51.83 70.88 -0.96
N LEU A 368 -51.91 69.66 -0.44
CA LEU A 368 -51.07 68.53 -0.85
C LEU A 368 -51.24 68.21 -2.34
N ARG A 369 -52.49 68.16 -2.82
CA ARG A 369 -52.78 67.98 -4.25
C ARG A 369 -52.22 69.12 -5.10
N HIS A 370 -52.27 70.37 -4.63
CA HIS A 370 -51.59 71.49 -5.30
C HIS A 370 -50.08 71.27 -5.37
N CYS A 371 -49.44 70.85 -4.28
CA CYS A 371 -48.01 70.54 -4.23
C CYS A 371 -47.63 69.40 -5.20
N MET A 372 -48.44 68.34 -5.26
CA MET A 372 -48.27 67.25 -6.22
C MET A 372 -48.26 67.77 -7.66
N PHE A 373 -49.25 68.57 -8.06
CA PHE A 373 -49.30 69.11 -9.42
C PHE A 373 -48.16 70.08 -9.74
N ILE A 374 -47.66 70.82 -8.73
CA ILE A 374 -46.46 71.63 -8.87
C ILE A 374 -45.22 70.75 -9.11
N LYS A 375 -45.08 69.64 -8.36
CA LYS A 375 -44.00 68.65 -8.56
C LYS A 375 -44.10 67.96 -9.92
N LEU A 376 -45.32 67.75 -10.43
CA LEU A 376 -45.60 67.28 -11.80
C LEU A 376 -45.43 68.37 -12.88
N HIS A 377 -44.92 69.55 -12.51
CA HIS A 377 -44.66 70.66 -13.41
C HIS A 377 -45.88 71.24 -14.14
N MET A 378 -47.09 71.02 -13.60
CA MET A 378 -48.30 71.60 -14.19
C MET A 378 -48.31 73.13 -14.13
N GLN A 379 -48.84 73.74 -15.18
CA GLN A 379 -49.00 75.18 -15.26
C GLN A 379 -50.17 75.63 -14.39
N THR A 380 -50.12 76.88 -13.91
CA THR A 380 -51.18 77.46 -13.06
C THR A 380 -52.56 77.36 -13.70
N LYS A 381 -52.66 77.52 -15.02
CA LYS A 381 -53.93 77.38 -15.76
C LYS A 381 -54.47 75.96 -15.76
N GLU A 382 -53.60 74.95 -15.79
CA GLU A 382 -53.99 73.53 -15.77
C GLU A 382 -54.45 73.12 -14.38
N ILE A 383 -53.72 73.53 -13.34
CA ILE A 383 -54.11 73.33 -11.94
C ILE A 383 -55.47 74.00 -11.67
N ALA A 384 -55.65 75.24 -12.13
CA ALA A 384 -56.89 75.99 -11.96
C ALA A 384 -58.11 75.25 -12.54
N ARG A 385 -57.95 74.66 -13.75
CA ARG A 385 -58.98 73.82 -14.37
C ARG A 385 -59.31 72.63 -13.48
N ILE A 386 -58.30 71.83 -13.09
CA ILE A 386 -58.50 70.63 -12.26
C ILE A 386 -59.26 70.93 -10.95
N PHE A 387 -59.01 72.09 -10.34
CA PHE A 387 -59.66 72.50 -9.09
C PHE A 387 -60.95 73.32 -9.24
N MET A 388 -61.38 73.69 -10.44
CA MET A 388 -62.52 74.61 -10.67
C MET A 388 -62.38 75.96 -9.95
N ILE A 389 -61.19 76.52 -9.96
CA ILE A 389 -60.94 77.83 -9.34
C ILE A 389 -60.34 78.79 -10.37
N ASP A 390 -60.45 80.09 -10.10
CA ASP A 390 -59.79 81.09 -10.92
C ASP A 390 -58.27 80.89 -10.90
N PRO A 391 -57.53 81.08 -12.02
CA PRO A 391 -56.06 80.99 -12.02
C PRO A 391 -55.39 81.87 -10.95
N ARG A 392 -56.01 83.01 -10.57
CA ARG A 392 -55.57 83.85 -9.45
C ARG A 392 -55.72 83.14 -8.11
N SER A 393 -56.78 82.34 -7.92
CA SER A 393 -57.00 81.53 -6.71
C SER A 393 -55.91 80.46 -6.54
N VAL A 394 -55.36 79.91 -7.62
CA VAL A 394 -54.18 79.02 -7.54
C VAL A 394 -52.95 79.77 -7.00
N GLN A 395 -52.75 81.03 -7.40
CA GLN A 395 -51.65 81.86 -6.88
C GLN A 395 -51.85 82.18 -5.39
N THR A 396 -53.08 82.47 -4.98
CA THR A 396 -53.43 82.63 -3.56
C THR A 396 -53.19 81.33 -2.79
N ALA A 397 -53.54 80.17 -3.36
CA ALA A 397 -53.24 78.87 -2.77
C ALA A 397 -51.72 78.66 -2.60
N ARG A 398 -50.91 78.97 -3.61
CA ARG A 398 -49.44 78.92 -3.51
C ARG A 398 -48.89 79.79 -2.40
N TYR A 399 -49.41 81.01 -2.25
CA TYR A 399 -49.01 81.90 -1.15
C TYR A 399 -49.38 81.31 0.23
N ARG A 400 -50.59 80.74 0.37
CA ARG A 400 -51.01 80.07 1.61
C ARG A 400 -50.14 78.85 1.92
N ILE A 401 -49.83 78.03 0.91
CA ILE A 401 -48.93 76.89 1.03
C ILE A 401 -47.55 77.37 1.47
N LYS A 402 -46.98 78.38 0.81
CA LYS A 402 -45.68 78.95 1.16
C LYS A 402 -45.63 79.38 2.64
N LYS A 403 -46.67 80.05 3.13
CA LYS A 403 -46.80 80.44 4.55
C LYS A 403 -46.90 79.24 5.48
N LYS A 404 -47.72 78.23 5.15
CA LYS A 404 -47.88 77.02 5.98
C LYS A 404 -46.63 76.13 6.02
N LEU A 405 -45.84 76.16 4.96
CA LEU A 405 -44.55 75.49 4.88
C LEU A 405 -43.42 76.30 5.55
N ASN A 406 -43.72 77.46 6.13
CA ASN A 406 -42.77 78.38 6.78
C ASN A 406 -41.57 78.75 5.88
N LEU A 407 -41.82 78.97 4.58
CA LEU A 407 -40.77 79.37 3.64
C LEU A 407 -40.52 80.87 3.67
N GLU A 408 -39.25 81.29 3.65
CA GLU A 408 -38.85 82.70 3.62
C GLU A 408 -39.30 83.40 2.32
N GLU A 409 -39.41 84.73 2.32
CA GLU A 409 -39.84 85.48 1.13
C GLU A 409 -38.94 85.23 -0.09
N SER A 410 -37.65 85.02 0.14
CA SER A 410 -36.62 84.66 -0.85
C SER A 410 -36.78 83.24 -1.41
N GLU A 411 -37.41 82.31 -0.69
CA GLU A 411 -37.51 80.91 -1.09
C GLU A 411 -38.64 80.67 -2.11
N ASN A 412 -38.33 79.91 -3.16
CA ASN A 412 -39.31 79.54 -4.17
C ASN A 412 -40.03 78.24 -3.78
N LEU A 413 -41.36 78.27 -3.69
CA LEU A 413 -42.18 77.10 -3.37
C LEU A 413 -41.94 75.93 -4.34
N ARG A 414 -41.80 76.20 -5.64
CA ARG A 414 -41.56 75.14 -6.63
C ARG A 414 -40.21 74.48 -6.36
N ASP A 415 -39.17 75.26 -6.16
CA ASP A 415 -37.81 74.74 -5.94
C ASP A 415 -37.74 73.94 -4.64
N TYR A 416 -38.40 74.43 -3.58
CA TYR A 416 -38.56 73.70 -2.33
C TYR A 416 -39.19 72.32 -2.54
N LEU A 417 -40.33 72.26 -3.24
CA LEU A 417 -41.04 71.00 -3.49
C LEU A 417 -40.24 70.08 -4.42
N LEU A 418 -39.52 70.63 -5.42
CA LEU A 418 -38.68 69.85 -6.32
C LEU A 418 -37.48 69.23 -5.60
N ASN A 419 -36.93 69.89 -4.58
CA ASN A 419 -35.81 69.40 -3.78
C ASN A 419 -36.23 68.56 -2.56
N LEU A 420 -37.53 68.43 -2.30
CA LEU A 420 -38.06 67.52 -1.30
C LEU A 420 -38.03 66.10 -1.90
N ASP A 421 -36.96 65.36 -1.61
CA ASP A 421 -36.67 64.02 -2.13
C ASP A 421 -36.88 62.89 -1.14
#